data_AF-G0MV12-F1
#
_entry.id   AF-G0MV12-F1
#
_cell.length_a   1.000
_cell.length_b   1.000
_cell.length_c   1.000
_cell.angle_alpha   90.00
_cell.angle_beta   90.00
_cell.angle_gamma   90.00
#
_symmetry.space_group_name_H-M   'P 1'
#
loop_
_entity.id
_entity.type
_entity.pdbx_description
1 polymer ?
#
loop_
_entity_poly.entity_id
_entity_poly.type
_entity_poly.pdbx_seq_one_letter_code
_entity_poly.pdbx_strand_id
1 'polypeptide(L)'
;MLALADFLESETLETNCMRHLANRTVFSLAKQFEMAETHHSERLMRQVCSSIKDAYELDEVVPKDLNSFCNTTKNVVLQRSFELLGIRKPPSPPLPEEPDQLFEHMMNEIFDQVEIQNHHGKVLKDQIELCRDHIFVEDYIPRFGATQTIRDNHLIKELADELREAHEPEEVNLIRTQIMVLKLKDIYTVFQDSGNGRKSASRAITTANICSSLGDLAVMINQNKRAHRSFRVTLGDREIDRIYRDINEKKIRYCQKPHIRDVTNHASWIERIKEMNDSLSEKINKRDPIRRPRPYGTRRVSNGANFRAINEVVDNMRRFQYRFSRAIQPENNEDDDEDGPDQDADDQNPEEQDQEEN
;
A
#
# COMPACT_ATOMS: atom_id res chain seq x y z
N MET A 1 26.76 -23.07 -2.93
CA MET A 1 26.07 -22.66 -1.69
C MET A 1 24.92 -21.72 -2.00
N LEU A 2 25.09 -20.60 -2.71
CA LEU A 2 23.97 -19.77 -3.19
C LEU A 2 22.99 -20.55 -4.08
N ALA A 3 23.48 -21.23 -5.11
CA ALA A 3 22.67 -22.14 -5.93
C ALA A 3 21.96 -23.25 -5.12
N LEU A 4 22.56 -23.67 -4.00
CA LEU A 4 21.99 -24.68 -3.12
C LEU A 4 20.92 -24.06 -2.18
N ALA A 5 21.12 -22.81 -1.74
CA ALA A 5 20.15 -22.07 -0.95
C ALA A 5 18.90 -21.74 -1.76
N ASP A 6 19.10 -21.38 -3.03
CA ASP A 6 18.03 -21.18 -4.02
C ASP A 6 17.29 -22.50 -4.29
N PHE A 7 18.03 -23.57 -4.63
CA PHE A 7 17.45 -24.90 -4.86
C PHE A 7 16.70 -25.48 -3.64
N LEU A 8 17.15 -25.19 -2.42
CA LEU A 8 16.54 -25.66 -1.18
C LEU A 8 15.53 -24.66 -0.58
N GLU A 9 15.28 -23.52 -1.24
CA GLU A 9 14.43 -22.42 -0.75
C GLU A 9 14.74 -22.00 0.71
N SER A 10 16.02 -22.05 1.10
CA SER A 10 16.43 -21.89 2.49
C SER A 10 16.85 -20.44 2.78
N GLU A 11 15.91 -19.62 3.26
CA GLU A 11 16.17 -18.21 3.63
C GLU A 11 17.30 -18.07 4.66
N THR A 12 17.44 -19.05 5.57
CA THR A 12 18.52 -19.04 6.58
C THR A 12 19.88 -19.29 5.94
N LEU A 13 19.95 -20.21 4.96
CA LEU A 13 21.18 -20.49 4.22
C LEU A 13 21.53 -19.32 3.29
N GLU A 14 20.53 -18.75 2.61
CA GLU A 14 20.69 -17.55 1.78
C GLU A 14 21.21 -16.39 2.63
N THR A 15 20.57 -16.07 3.76
CA THR A 15 20.99 -14.99 4.67
C THR A 15 22.41 -15.22 5.20
N ASN A 16 22.80 -16.47 5.49
CA ASN A 16 24.16 -16.78 5.92
C ASN A 16 25.17 -16.64 4.77
N CYS A 17 24.82 -17.02 3.54
CA CYS A 17 25.63 -16.79 2.35
C CYS A 17 25.81 -15.30 2.08
N MET A 18 24.72 -14.53 2.14
CA MET A 18 24.69 -13.08 1.98
C MET A 18 25.56 -12.36 3.02
N ARG A 19 25.40 -12.74 4.30
CA ARG A 19 26.23 -12.20 5.39
C ARG A 19 27.70 -12.55 5.22
N HIS A 20 28.00 -13.75 4.72
CA HIS A 20 29.38 -14.15 4.43
C HIS A 20 29.98 -13.29 3.31
N LEU A 21 29.24 -13.13 2.20
CA LEU A 21 29.59 -12.28 1.06
C LEU A 21 29.83 -10.83 1.46
N ALA A 22 28.97 -10.28 2.33
CA ALA A 22 29.08 -8.93 2.85
C ALA A 22 30.30 -8.72 3.76
N ASN A 23 30.62 -9.68 4.63
CA ASN A 23 31.53 -9.40 5.75
C ASN A 23 32.99 -9.74 5.46
N ARG A 24 33.33 -10.75 4.64
CA ARG A 24 34.72 -11.14 4.33
C ARG A 24 34.78 -12.09 3.14
N THR A 25 34.63 -11.61 1.92
CA THR A 25 34.91 -12.46 0.75
C THR A 25 36.10 -12.00 -0.07
N VAL A 26 36.76 -13.00 -0.66
CA VAL A 26 37.80 -12.84 -1.70
C VAL A 26 37.19 -12.33 -3.02
N PHE A 27 35.86 -12.34 -3.13
CA PHE A 27 35.13 -11.98 -4.34
C PHE A 27 34.93 -10.46 -4.44
N SER A 28 35.41 -9.88 -5.54
CA SER A 28 35.14 -8.49 -5.89
C SER A 28 33.64 -8.25 -6.11
N LEU A 29 33.21 -6.99 -6.02
CA LEU A 29 31.82 -6.58 -6.31
C LEU A 29 31.37 -7.04 -7.71
N ALA A 30 32.21 -6.90 -8.73
CA ALA A 30 31.94 -7.42 -10.08
C ALA A 30 31.67 -8.93 -10.08
N LYS A 31 32.46 -9.70 -9.32
CA LYS A 31 32.24 -11.16 -9.21
C LYS A 31 30.96 -11.50 -8.45
N GLN A 32 30.62 -10.70 -7.44
CA GLN A 32 29.36 -10.84 -6.71
C GLN A 32 28.15 -10.48 -7.59
N PHE A 33 28.27 -9.46 -8.45
CA PHE A 33 27.27 -9.10 -9.45
C PHE A 33 27.03 -10.26 -10.42
N GLU A 34 28.10 -10.83 -10.99
CA GLU A 34 28.02 -11.98 -11.90
C GLU A 34 27.36 -13.18 -11.23
N MET A 35 27.71 -13.48 -9.97
CA MET A 35 27.08 -14.55 -9.20
C MET A 35 25.60 -14.29 -8.94
N ALA A 36 25.21 -13.04 -8.66
CA ALA A 36 23.82 -12.65 -8.46
C ALA A 36 23.00 -12.88 -9.74
N GLU A 37 23.54 -12.49 -10.90
CA GLU A 37 22.86 -12.69 -12.19
C GLU A 37 22.79 -14.18 -12.55
N THR A 38 23.88 -14.92 -12.40
CA THR A 38 23.97 -16.35 -12.75
C THR A 38 23.00 -17.21 -11.94
N HIS A 39 22.72 -16.81 -10.70
CA HIS A 39 21.82 -17.50 -9.79
C HIS A 39 20.48 -16.78 -9.61
N HIS A 40 20.17 -15.79 -10.44
CA HIS A 40 18.93 -15.00 -10.39
C HIS A 40 18.57 -14.48 -8.98
N SER A 41 19.59 -14.20 -8.16
CA SER A 41 19.41 -13.76 -6.77
C SER A 41 19.22 -12.25 -6.72
N GLU A 42 17.97 -11.80 -6.76
CA GLU A 42 17.63 -10.38 -6.66
C GLU A 42 18.18 -9.75 -5.37
N ARG A 43 18.11 -10.49 -4.28
CA ARG A 43 18.57 -10.03 -2.96
C ARG A 43 20.08 -9.74 -2.97
N LEU A 44 20.88 -10.62 -3.58
CA LEU A 44 22.31 -10.39 -3.77
C LEU A 44 22.56 -9.23 -4.74
N MET A 45 21.78 -9.16 -5.82
CA MET A 45 21.88 -8.07 -6.80
C MET A 45 21.65 -6.70 -6.15
N ARG A 46 20.62 -6.56 -5.32
CA ARG A 46 20.35 -5.33 -4.54
C ARG A 46 21.47 -5.02 -3.54
N GLN A 47 22.02 -6.03 -2.85
CA GLN A 47 23.12 -5.81 -1.91
C GLN A 47 24.41 -5.34 -2.64
N VAL A 48 24.72 -5.95 -3.78
CA VAL A 48 25.87 -5.56 -4.60
C VAL A 48 25.67 -4.14 -5.12
N CYS A 49 24.52 -3.84 -5.73
CA CYS A 49 24.24 -2.51 -6.27
C CYS A 49 24.22 -1.42 -5.19
N SER A 50 23.69 -1.68 -4.00
CA SER A 50 23.72 -0.72 -2.89
C SER A 50 25.12 -0.47 -2.31
N SER A 51 26.07 -1.38 -2.55
CA SER A 51 27.46 -1.23 -2.12
C SER A 51 28.31 -0.37 -3.07
N ILE A 52 27.85 -0.16 -4.32
CA ILE A 52 28.51 0.67 -5.34
C ILE A 52 28.36 2.14 -4.93
N LYS A 53 29.46 2.86 -4.74
CA LYS A 53 29.44 4.21 -4.12
C LYS A 53 29.26 5.35 -5.11
N ASP A 54 29.74 5.18 -6.33
CA ASP A 54 29.73 6.20 -7.36
C ASP A 54 29.62 5.61 -8.78
N ALA A 55 29.45 6.48 -9.77
CA ALA A 55 29.26 6.09 -11.16
C ALA A 55 30.51 5.41 -11.77
N TYR A 56 31.70 5.64 -11.23
CA TYR A 56 32.92 4.97 -11.71
C TYR A 56 32.93 3.51 -11.24
N GLU A 57 32.62 3.27 -9.97
CA GLU A 57 32.50 1.92 -9.43
C GLU A 57 31.35 1.15 -10.11
N LEU A 58 30.28 1.84 -10.53
CA LEU A 58 29.20 1.24 -11.33
C LEU A 58 29.69 0.74 -12.69
N ASP A 59 30.48 1.55 -13.42
CA ASP A 59 31.06 1.16 -14.72
C ASP A 59 32.06 0.00 -14.58
N GLU A 60 32.73 -0.12 -13.43
CA GLU A 60 33.64 -1.24 -13.14
C GLU A 60 32.91 -2.54 -12.77
N VAL A 61 31.78 -2.43 -12.05
CA VAL A 61 31.04 -3.59 -11.51
C VAL A 61 30.03 -4.16 -12.50
N VAL A 62 29.36 -3.29 -13.27
CA VAL A 62 28.27 -3.68 -14.18
C VAL A 62 28.83 -3.93 -15.59
N PRO A 63 28.66 -5.14 -16.16
CA PRO A 63 29.05 -5.40 -17.54
C PRO A 63 28.37 -4.47 -18.54
N LYS A 64 29.12 -4.02 -19.55
CA LYS A 64 28.66 -3.05 -20.56
C LYS A 64 27.55 -3.59 -21.47
N ASP A 65 27.52 -4.91 -21.68
CA ASP A 65 26.44 -5.54 -22.43
C ASP A 65 25.28 -5.86 -21.48
N LEU A 66 24.27 -5.02 -21.51
CA LEU A 66 23.05 -5.19 -20.73
C LEU A 66 22.06 -6.14 -21.40
N ASN A 67 22.24 -6.52 -22.66
CA ASN A 67 21.23 -7.29 -23.41
C ASN A 67 21.02 -8.68 -22.81
N SER A 68 22.07 -9.26 -22.23
CA SER A 68 22.04 -10.56 -21.57
C SER A 68 21.33 -10.57 -20.22
N PHE A 69 21.05 -9.41 -19.62
CA PHE A 69 20.47 -9.36 -18.28
C PHE A 69 18.97 -9.61 -18.27
N CYS A 70 18.52 -10.27 -17.22
CA CYS A 70 17.11 -10.34 -16.88
C CYS A 70 16.55 -8.93 -16.57
N ASN A 71 15.24 -8.75 -16.78
CA ASN A 71 14.59 -7.45 -16.59
C ASN A 71 14.73 -6.94 -15.15
N THR A 72 14.72 -7.84 -14.17
CA THR A 72 14.91 -7.51 -12.75
C THR A 72 16.26 -6.83 -12.52
N THR A 73 17.34 -7.42 -13.03
CA THR A 73 18.70 -6.86 -12.90
C THR A 73 18.84 -5.53 -13.63
N LYS A 74 18.27 -5.41 -14.84
CA LYS A 74 18.23 -4.14 -15.56
C LYS A 74 17.59 -3.04 -14.71
N ASN A 75 16.45 -3.33 -14.07
CA ASN A 75 15.75 -2.37 -13.23
C ASN A 75 16.57 -1.96 -12.00
N VAL A 76 17.21 -2.92 -11.31
CA VAL A 76 18.04 -2.62 -10.14
C VAL A 76 19.26 -1.77 -10.52
N VAL A 77 19.94 -2.11 -11.61
CA VAL A 77 21.09 -1.34 -12.13
C VAL A 77 20.67 0.06 -12.55
N LEU A 78 19.56 0.20 -13.29
CA LEU A 78 19.02 1.49 -13.71
C LEU A 78 18.68 2.37 -12.50
N GLN A 79 17.98 1.80 -11.51
CA GLN A 79 17.66 2.51 -10.28
C GLN A 79 18.92 3.01 -9.58
N ARG A 80 19.93 2.14 -9.42
CA ARG A 80 21.20 2.56 -8.80
C ARG A 80 21.90 3.64 -9.62
N SER A 81 21.87 3.53 -10.95
CA SER A 81 22.43 4.54 -11.85
C SER A 81 21.78 5.92 -11.63
N PHE A 82 20.46 5.96 -11.53
CA PHE A 82 19.72 7.19 -11.25
C PHE A 82 20.05 7.78 -9.87
N GLU A 83 20.09 6.93 -8.84
CA GLU A 83 20.50 7.34 -7.49
C GLU A 83 21.91 7.97 -7.48
N LEU A 84 22.87 7.35 -8.16
CA LEU A 84 24.26 7.83 -8.24
C LEU A 84 24.40 9.12 -9.05
N LEU A 85 23.52 9.34 -10.04
CA LEU A 85 23.45 10.59 -10.81
C LEU A 85 22.68 11.70 -10.09
N GLY A 86 22.19 11.44 -8.87
CA GLY A 86 21.35 12.38 -8.12
C GLY A 86 19.96 12.59 -8.73
N ILE A 87 19.60 11.81 -9.75
CA ILE A 87 18.27 11.79 -10.35
C ILE A 87 17.42 10.90 -9.44
N ARG A 88 16.81 11.49 -8.42
CA ARG A 88 15.80 10.75 -7.64
C ARG A 88 14.66 10.37 -8.57
N LYS A 89 14.13 9.16 -8.38
CA LYS A 89 12.88 8.76 -9.02
C LYS A 89 11.86 9.86 -8.72
N PRO A 90 11.14 10.38 -9.72
CA PRO A 90 10.10 11.36 -9.45
C PRO A 90 9.13 10.75 -8.42
N PRO A 91 8.59 11.57 -7.50
CA PRO A 91 7.59 11.12 -6.54
C PRO A 91 6.53 10.33 -7.28
N SER A 92 6.06 9.24 -6.67
CA SER A 92 4.91 8.55 -7.25
C SER A 92 3.77 9.57 -7.42
N PRO A 93 2.98 9.44 -8.51
CA PRO A 93 1.85 10.34 -8.72
C PRO A 93 0.97 10.38 -7.46
N PRO A 94 0.27 11.49 -7.21
CA PRO A 94 -0.62 11.60 -6.07
C PRO A 94 -1.53 10.37 -5.98
N LEU A 95 -1.72 9.87 -4.76
CA LEU A 95 -2.66 8.77 -4.56
C LEU A 95 -4.05 9.23 -5.01
N PRO A 96 -4.84 8.35 -5.65
CA PRO A 96 -6.18 8.73 -6.07
C PRO A 96 -7.00 9.22 -4.89
N GLU A 97 -7.59 10.41 -5.02
CA GLU A 97 -8.47 10.97 -3.98
C GLU A 97 -9.82 10.25 -3.96
N GLU A 98 -10.28 9.80 -5.13
CA GLU A 98 -11.49 9.01 -5.24
C GLU A 98 -11.30 7.64 -4.58
N PRO A 99 -12.13 7.27 -3.59
CA PRO A 99 -11.86 6.07 -2.82
C PRO A 99 -12.14 4.76 -3.57
N ASP A 100 -12.82 4.77 -4.72
CA ASP A 100 -12.92 3.58 -5.60
C ASP A 100 -11.64 3.41 -6.44
N GLN A 101 -11.02 4.52 -6.87
CA GLN A 101 -9.73 4.49 -7.57
C GLN A 101 -8.59 4.09 -6.64
N LEU A 102 -8.59 4.60 -5.39
CA LEU A 102 -7.60 4.20 -4.38
C LEU A 102 -7.71 2.71 -4.06
N PHE A 103 -8.93 2.19 -3.94
CA PHE A 103 -9.16 0.76 -3.76
C PHE A 103 -8.59 -0.06 -4.93
N GLU A 104 -8.89 0.28 -6.19
CA GLU A 104 -8.34 -0.45 -7.33
C GLU A 104 -6.82 -0.29 -7.46
N HIS A 105 -6.25 0.85 -7.03
CA HIS A 105 -4.81 1.02 -6.93
C HIS A 105 -4.18 0.04 -5.94
N MET A 106 -4.75 -0.10 -4.73
CA MET A 106 -4.31 -1.09 -3.74
C MET A 106 -4.45 -2.54 -4.27
N MET A 107 -5.51 -2.81 -5.05
CA MET A 107 -5.70 -4.11 -5.70
C MET A 107 -4.63 -4.40 -6.75
N ASN A 108 -4.22 -3.39 -7.52
CA ASN A 108 -3.16 -3.55 -8.52
C ASN A 108 -1.81 -3.88 -7.87
N GLU A 109 -1.48 -3.23 -6.76
CA GLU A 109 -0.25 -3.55 -6.02
C GLU A 109 -0.26 -4.97 -5.45
N ILE A 110 -1.43 -5.47 -4.99
CA ILE A 110 -1.57 -6.88 -4.60
C ILE A 110 -1.24 -7.79 -5.80
N PHE A 111 -1.72 -7.45 -7.00
CA PHE A 111 -1.40 -8.25 -8.20
C PHE A 111 0.07 -8.19 -8.57
N ASP A 112 0.68 -7.02 -8.50
CA ASP A 112 2.12 -6.86 -8.74
C ASP A 112 2.92 -7.71 -7.75
N GLN A 113 2.54 -7.69 -6.46
CA GLN A 113 3.21 -8.50 -5.44
C GLN A 113 3.03 -10.02 -5.66
N VAL A 114 1.87 -10.44 -6.18
CA VAL A 114 1.61 -11.86 -6.53
C VAL A 114 2.44 -12.29 -7.74
N GLU A 115 2.61 -11.41 -8.73
CA GLU A 115 3.37 -11.68 -9.94
C GLU A 115 4.89 -11.71 -9.70
N ILE A 116 5.38 -10.94 -8.73
CA ILE A 116 6.80 -10.89 -8.35
C ILE A 116 7.29 -12.21 -7.68
N GLN A 117 6.45 -13.23 -7.53
CA GLN A 117 6.79 -14.55 -6.93
C GLN A 117 7.58 -14.41 -5.61
N ASN A 118 7.30 -13.37 -4.83
CA ASN A 118 8.16 -13.06 -3.70
C ASN A 118 7.91 -14.08 -2.57
N HIS A 119 8.96 -14.79 -2.14
CA HIS A 119 8.95 -15.78 -1.05
C HIS A 119 8.58 -15.20 0.34
N HIS A 120 8.11 -13.94 0.38
CA HIS A 120 7.66 -13.22 1.57
C HIS A 120 6.14 -13.08 1.59
N GLY A 121 5.41 -14.19 1.79
CA GLY A 121 3.95 -14.20 1.91
C GLY A 121 3.37 -13.28 3.01
N LYS A 122 4.23 -12.79 3.91
CA LYS A 122 3.87 -11.79 4.94
C LYS A 122 3.55 -10.41 4.36
N VAL A 123 4.31 -9.92 3.36
CA VAL A 123 4.04 -8.62 2.72
C VAL A 123 2.69 -8.66 2.02
N LEU A 124 2.47 -9.73 1.25
CA LEU A 124 1.23 -9.96 0.52
C LEU A 124 0.04 -10.10 1.47
N LYS A 125 0.20 -10.85 2.57
CA LYS A 125 -0.80 -10.94 3.63
C LYS A 125 -1.14 -9.56 4.19
N ASP A 126 -0.14 -8.76 4.53
CA ASP A 126 -0.35 -7.44 5.13
C ASP A 126 -1.04 -6.48 4.12
N GLN A 127 -0.69 -6.54 2.83
CA GLN A 127 -1.38 -5.78 1.77
C GLN A 127 -2.86 -6.17 1.64
N ILE A 128 -3.17 -7.47 1.70
CA ILE A 128 -4.55 -7.98 1.65
C ILE A 128 -5.32 -7.55 2.92
N GLU A 129 -4.72 -7.68 4.11
CA GLU A 129 -5.34 -7.22 5.37
C GLU A 129 -5.60 -5.69 5.32
N LEU A 130 -4.65 -4.90 4.83
CA LEU A 130 -4.80 -3.45 4.67
C LEU A 130 -5.89 -3.07 3.66
N CYS A 131 -5.96 -3.76 2.52
CA CYS A 131 -7.01 -3.54 1.52
C CYS A 131 -8.40 -3.87 2.09
N ARG A 132 -8.53 -4.97 2.83
CA ARG A 132 -9.76 -5.29 3.55
C ARG A 132 -10.16 -4.19 4.52
N ASP A 133 -9.23 -3.77 5.37
CA ASP A 133 -9.50 -2.79 6.41
C ASP A 133 -9.84 -1.42 5.81
N HIS A 134 -9.22 -1.07 4.68
CA HIS A 134 -9.59 0.10 3.89
C HIS A 134 -11.08 0.08 3.52
N ILE A 135 -11.58 -1.02 2.94
CA ILE A 135 -13.00 -1.11 2.56
C ILE A 135 -13.93 -0.90 3.76
N PHE A 136 -13.61 -1.48 4.94
CA PHE A 136 -14.42 -1.30 6.14
C PHE A 136 -14.35 0.12 6.70
N VAL A 137 -13.17 0.73 6.69
CA VAL A 137 -12.97 2.10 7.16
C VAL A 137 -13.72 3.08 6.25
N GLU A 138 -13.66 2.90 4.93
CA GLU A 138 -14.40 3.75 4.00
C GLU A 138 -15.94 3.61 4.11
N ASP A 139 -16.47 2.47 4.61
CA ASP A 139 -17.90 2.34 5.00
C ASP A 139 -18.20 3.11 6.30
N TYR A 140 -17.23 3.18 7.21
CA TYR A 140 -17.38 3.83 8.51
C TYR A 140 -17.27 5.36 8.46
N ILE A 141 -16.38 5.91 7.63
CA ILE A 141 -16.13 7.35 7.53
C ILE A 141 -17.43 8.15 7.32
N PRO A 142 -18.22 7.94 6.25
CA PRO A 142 -19.45 8.69 6.03
C PRO A 142 -20.53 8.33 7.07
N ARG A 143 -20.60 7.07 7.49
CA ARG A 143 -21.60 6.58 8.45
C ARG A 143 -21.47 7.21 9.84
N PHE A 144 -20.27 7.66 10.19
CA PHE A 144 -19.98 8.31 11.47
C PHE A 144 -19.67 9.79 11.33
N GLY A 145 -19.72 10.36 10.12
CA GLY A 145 -19.44 11.79 9.90
C GLY A 145 -17.97 12.17 10.11
N ALA A 146 -17.04 11.23 9.97
CA ALA A 146 -15.62 11.46 10.22
C ALA A 146 -14.86 12.09 9.03
N THR A 147 -15.55 12.34 7.91
CA THR A 147 -14.96 12.80 6.64
C THR A 147 -14.08 14.04 6.82
N GLN A 148 -14.64 15.11 7.41
CA GLN A 148 -13.91 16.36 7.58
C GLN A 148 -12.75 16.22 8.56
N THR A 149 -12.95 15.50 9.67
CA THR A 149 -11.90 15.28 10.68
C THR A 149 -10.69 14.57 10.08
N ILE A 150 -10.92 13.56 9.23
CA ILE A 150 -9.86 12.82 8.56
C ILE A 150 -9.19 13.68 7.48
N ARG A 151 -9.97 14.45 6.70
CA ARG A 151 -9.44 15.35 5.66
C ARG A 151 -8.50 16.41 6.23
N ASP A 152 -8.80 16.91 7.44
CA ASP A 152 -8.02 17.96 8.10
C ASP A 152 -6.86 17.44 8.95
N ASN A 153 -6.72 16.11 9.07
CA ASN A 153 -5.66 15.51 9.88
C ASN A 153 -4.27 15.67 9.21
N HIS A 154 -3.46 16.60 9.72
CA HIS A 154 -2.11 16.87 9.21
C HIS A 154 -1.19 15.65 9.20
N LEU A 155 -1.28 14.76 10.20
CA LEU A 155 -0.45 13.55 10.25
C LEU A 155 -0.80 12.57 9.13
N ILE A 156 -2.08 12.51 8.74
CA ILE A 156 -2.51 11.69 7.60
C ILE A 156 -1.93 12.27 6.30
N LYS A 157 -1.92 13.60 6.14
CA LYS A 157 -1.33 14.26 4.96
C LYS A 157 0.18 14.01 4.87
N GLU A 158 0.91 14.22 5.95
CA GLU A 158 2.36 13.96 5.98
C GLU A 158 2.70 12.50 5.68
N LEU A 159 1.92 11.55 6.22
CA LEU A 159 2.12 10.13 5.92
C LEU A 159 1.73 9.79 4.47
N ALA A 160 0.75 10.47 3.88
CA ALA A 160 0.42 10.30 2.47
C ALA A 160 1.55 10.83 1.57
N ASP A 161 2.22 11.92 1.95
CA ASP A 161 3.40 12.41 1.26
C ASP A 161 4.59 11.44 1.40
N GLU A 162 4.85 10.92 2.61
CA GLU A 162 5.86 9.87 2.82
C GLU A 162 5.58 8.61 2.00
N LEU A 163 4.31 8.24 1.85
CA LEU A 163 3.89 7.09 1.05
C LEU A 163 4.25 7.25 -0.43
N ARG A 164 4.27 8.48 -0.96
CA ARG A 164 4.66 8.76 -2.36
C ARG A 164 6.16 8.56 -2.60
N GLU A 165 6.95 8.74 -1.56
CA GLU A 165 8.40 8.58 -1.53
C GLU A 165 8.83 7.17 -1.10
N ALA A 166 7.89 6.30 -0.71
CA ALA A 166 8.18 4.94 -0.26
C ALA A 166 8.51 4.01 -1.43
N HIS A 167 9.54 3.17 -1.26
CA HIS A 167 10.05 2.31 -2.33
C HIS A 167 9.90 0.82 -2.03
N GLU A 168 10.01 0.43 -0.76
CA GLU A 168 9.93 -0.98 -0.36
C GLU A 168 8.48 -1.34 0.03
N PRO A 169 7.96 -2.52 -0.37
CA PRO A 169 6.61 -2.95 -0.01
C PRO A 169 6.31 -2.96 1.49
N GLU A 170 7.31 -3.28 2.31
CA GLU A 170 7.22 -3.24 3.78
C GLU A 170 7.05 -1.81 4.31
N GLU A 171 7.71 -0.84 3.66
CA GLU A 171 7.62 0.58 3.98
C GLU A 171 6.22 1.11 3.65
N VAL A 172 5.75 0.82 2.43
CA VAL A 172 4.41 1.13 1.94
C VAL A 172 3.36 0.58 2.90
N ASN A 173 3.48 -0.70 3.30
CA ASN A 173 2.57 -1.33 4.25
C ASN A 173 2.62 -0.65 5.62
N LEU A 174 3.81 -0.34 6.14
CA LEU A 174 3.94 0.32 7.44
C LEU A 174 3.26 1.70 7.44
N ILE A 175 3.53 2.53 6.43
CA ILE A 175 2.95 3.87 6.33
C ILE A 175 1.42 3.80 6.20
N ARG A 176 0.90 2.91 5.34
CA ARG A 176 -0.55 2.69 5.21
C ARG A 176 -1.19 2.19 6.50
N THR A 177 -0.51 1.31 7.22
CA THR A 177 -0.99 0.85 8.53
C THR A 177 -1.09 2.03 9.50
N GLN A 178 -0.11 2.95 9.48
CA GLN A 178 -0.16 4.15 10.31
C GLN A 178 -1.32 5.07 9.94
N ILE A 179 -1.55 5.31 8.64
CA ILE A 179 -2.71 6.07 8.15
C ILE A 179 -4.02 5.43 8.61
N MET A 180 -4.13 4.10 8.54
CA MET A 180 -5.34 3.38 8.95
C MET A 180 -5.63 3.52 10.45
N VAL A 181 -4.58 3.47 11.29
CA VAL A 181 -4.72 3.71 12.73
C VAL A 181 -5.24 5.12 13.00
N LEU A 182 -4.70 6.14 12.32
CA LEU A 182 -5.17 7.52 12.48
C LEU A 182 -6.63 7.68 12.05
N LYS A 183 -7.03 7.13 10.88
CA LYS A 183 -8.43 7.12 10.43
C LYS A 183 -9.36 6.49 11.47
N LEU A 184 -8.99 5.34 12.03
CA LEU A 184 -9.78 4.65 13.06
C LEU A 184 -9.88 5.44 14.37
N LYS A 185 -8.80 6.13 14.76
CA LYS A 185 -8.80 7.01 15.94
C LYS A 185 -9.74 8.21 15.77
N ASP A 186 -9.74 8.81 14.59
CA ASP A 186 -10.61 9.95 14.29
C ASP A 186 -12.07 9.50 14.19
N ILE A 187 -12.34 8.37 13.53
CA ILE A 187 -13.67 7.72 13.55
C ILE A 187 -14.14 7.46 14.97
N TYR A 188 -13.29 6.90 15.82
CA TYR A 188 -13.64 6.64 17.22
C TYR A 188 -14.00 7.92 17.95
N THR A 189 -13.19 8.97 17.79
CA THR A 189 -13.37 10.25 18.49
C THR A 189 -14.71 10.87 18.11
N VAL A 190 -14.97 11.03 16.80
CA VAL A 190 -16.24 11.54 16.29
C VAL A 190 -17.41 10.65 16.74
N PHE A 191 -17.20 9.34 16.75
CA PHE A 191 -18.23 8.39 17.17
C PHE A 191 -18.60 8.54 18.66
N GLN A 192 -17.64 8.77 19.55
CA GLN A 192 -17.91 9.02 20.96
C GLN A 192 -18.56 10.38 21.20
N ASP A 193 -18.07 11.42 20.53
CA ASP A 193 -18.55 12.80 20.68
C ASP A 193 -19.97 12.99 20.15
N SER A 194 -20.41 12.14 19.22
CA SER A 194 -21.75 12.19 18.62
C SER A 194 -22.93 11.93 19.57
N GLY A 195 -22.68 11.69 20.87
CA GLY A 195 -23.59 11.97 22.00
C GLY A 195 -24.95 11.24 22.04
N ASN A 196 -25.85 11.46 21.09
CA ASN A 196 -27.29 11.59 21.41
C ASN A 196 -28.28 10.63 20.73
N GLY A 197 -27.87 9.58 19.98
CA GLY A 197 -28.87 8.82 19.20
C GLY A 197 -28.77 7.30 19.15
N ARG A 198 -27.65 6.68 19.56
CA ARG A 198 -27.47 5.22 19.37
C ARG A 198 -27.67 4.44 20.67
N LYS A 199 -28.44 3.34 20.56
CA LYS A 199 -28.63 2.36 21.64
C LYS A 199 -27.26 1.92 22.17
N SER A 200 -27.10 1.93 23.50
CA SER A 200 -25.86 1.59 24.21
C SER A 200 -25.16 0.32 23.68
N ALA A 201 -25.93 -0.73 23.36
CA ALA A 201 -25.41 -1.98 22.80
C ALA A 201 -24.74 -1.82 21.41
N SER A 202 -25.32 -1.01 20.51
CA SER A 202 -24.73 -0.75 19.18
C SER A 202 -23.44 0.07 19.28
N ARG A 203 -23.37 0.96 20.28
CA ARG A 203 -22.16 1.73 20.58
C ARG A 203 -21.04 0.83 21.07
N ALA A 204 -21.33 -0.05 22.03
CA ALA A 204 -20.35 -1.03 22.53
C ALA A 204 -19.80 -1.94 21.43
N ILE A 205 -20.65 -2.46 20.53
CA ILE A 205 -20.22 -3.32 19.41
C ILE A 205 -19.31 -2.56 18.45
N THR A 206 -19.67 -1.33 18.08
CA THR A 206 -18.88 -0.52 17.14
C THR A 206 -17.52 -0.18 17.73
N THR A 207 -17.49 0.25 18.99
CA THR A 207 -16.25 0.50 19.74
C THR A 207 -15.38 -0.75 19.83
N ALA A 208 -15.96 -1.91 20.14
CA ALA A 208 -15.21 -3.18 20.19
C ALA A 208 -14.61 -3.54 18.83
N ASN A 209 -15.34 -3.34 17.73
CA ASN A 209 -14.84 -3.58 16.38
C ASN A 209 -13.66 -2.67 16.04
N ILE A 210 -13.75 -1.36 16.34
CA ILE A 210 -12.66 -0.40 16.13
C ILE A 210 -11.42 -0.82 16.93
N CYS A 211 -11.59 -1.13 18.22
CA CYS A 211 -10.50 -1.57 19.08
C CYS A 211 -9.86 -2.90 18.61
N SER A 212 -10.67 -3.82 18.08
CA SER A 212 -10.16 -5.07 17.48
C SER A 212 -9.28 -4.76 16.27
N SER A 213 -9.75 -3.93 15.32
CA SER A 213 -8.97 -3.51 14.16
C SER A 213 -7.67 -2.80 14.55
N LEU A 214 -7.72 -1.90 15.54
CA LEU A 214 -6.52 -1.27 16.09
C LEU A 214 -5.53 -2.29 16.66
N GLY A 215 -6.04 -3.38 17.24
CA GLY A 215 -5.22 -4.49 17.72
C GLY A 215 -4.50 -5.26 16.62
N ASP A 216 -5.15 -5.48 15.48
CA ASP A 216 -4.54 -6.16 14.34
C ASP A 216 -3.50 -5.27 13.65
N LEU A 217 -3.83 -3.98 13.45
CA LEU A 217 -2.90 -2.98 12.90
C LEU A 217 -1.66 -2.79 13.80
N ALA A 218 -1.82 -2.84 15.13
CA ALA A 218 -0.70 -2.79 16.06
C ALA A 218 0.24 -4.00 15.89
N VAL A 219 -0.27 -5.18 15.52
CA VAL A 219 0.58 -6.35 15.22
C VAL A 219 1.42 -6.08 13.97
N MET A 220 0.80 -5.64 12.87
CA MET A 220 1.51 -5.34 11.61
C MET A 220 2.61 -4.29 11.83
N ILE A 221 2.26 -3.20 12.53
CA ILE A 221 3.17 -2.13 12.90
C ILE A 221 4.38 -2.67 13.68
N ASN A 222 4.17 -3.48 14.72
CA ASN A 222 5.27 -4.01 15.53
C ASN A 222 6.13 -5.05 14.79
N GLN A 223 5.53 -5.74 13.82
CA GLN A 223 6.22 -6.70 12.96
C GLN A 223 7.16 -6.02 11.96
N ASN A 224 6.86 -4.79 11.54
CA ASN A 224 7.64 -4.02 10.56
C ASN A 224 8.47 -2.89 11.21
N LYS A 225 8.29 -2.64 12.53
CA LYS A 225 8.95 -1.59 13.33
C LYS A 225 10.48 -1.57 13.30
N ARG A 226 11.13 -2.71 13.04
CA ARG A 226 12.61 -2.78 13.04
C ARG A 226 13.25 -2.18 11.80
N ALA A 227 12.47 -1.94 10.73
CA ALA A 227 12.99 -1.41 9.49
C ALA A 227 13.00 0.13 9.44
N HIS A 228 12.01 0.81 10.03
CA HIS A 228 11.80 2.26 9.80
C HIS A 228 11.51 3.04 11.10
N ARG A 229 12.00 4.29 11.17
CA ARG A 229 12.14 5.06 12.43
C ARG A 229 10.97 5.99 12.78
N SER A 230 10.02 6.28 11.88
CA SER A 230 8.91 7.20 12.15
C SER A 230 7.67 6.45 12.68
N PHE A 231 7.33 6.68 13.94
CA PHE A 231 6.15 6.09 14.59
C PHE A 231 5.28 7.19 15.20
N ARG A 232 4.30 7.67 14.42
CA ARG A 232 3.48 8.83 14.80
C ARG A 232 2.17 8.44 15.48
N VAL A 233 1.74 7.20 15.29
CA VAL A 233 0.45 6.70 15.76
C VAL A 233 0.30 6.54 17.27
N THR A 234 1.38 6.61 18.06
CA THR A 234 1.29 6.51 19.53
C THR A 234 1.19 7.88 20.24
N LEU A 235 1.31 8.96 19.47
CA LEU A 235 1.24 10.34 19.96
C LEU A 235 -0.22 10.75 20.24
N GLY A 236 -0.40 11.77 21.09
CA GLY A 236 -1.71 12.34 21.44
C GLY A 236 -2.23 11.98 22.83
N ASP A 237 -3.15 12.78 23.34
CA ASP A 237 -3.69 12.67 24.71
C ASP A 237 -5.17 12.31 24.80
N ARG A 238 -5.82 12.03 23.65
CA ARG A 238 -7.22 11.61 23.59
C ARG A 238 -7.41 10.24 24.25
N GLU A 239 -8.65 9.94 24.65
CA GLU A 239 -8.98 8.62 25.22
C GLU A 239 -8.54 7.47 24.30
N ILE A 240 -8.81 7.60 23.00
CA ILE A 240 -8.42 6.59 22.01
C ILE A 240 -6.91 6.44 21.87
N ASP A 241 -6.13 7.49 22.13
CA ASP A 241 -4.67 7.42 22.10
C ASP A 241 -4.15 6.60 23.29
N ARG A 242 -4.78 6.73 24.47
CA ARG A 242 -4.49 5.89 25.65
C ARG A 242 -4.87 4.43 25.38
N ILE A 243 -6.08 4.18 24.87
CA ILE A 243 -6.55 2.84 24.49
C ILE A 243 -5.57 2.20 23.49
N TYR A 244 -5.14 2.95 22.48
CA TYR A 244 -4.20 2.44 21.47
C TYR A 244 -2.83 2.14 22.06
N ARG A 245 -2.30 2.97 22.98
CA ARG A 245 -1.05 2.66 23.69
C ARG A 245 -1.13 1.36 24.49
N ASP A 246 -2.23 1.14 25.21
CA ASP A 246 -2.45 -0.09 25.96
C ASP A 246 -2.55 -1.33 25.05
N ILE A 247 -3.27 -1.20 23.94
CA ILE A 247 -3.34 -2.24 22.90
C ILE A 247 -1.95 -2.54 22.36
N ASN A 248 -1.22 -1.49 21.97
CA ASN A 248 0.10 -1.62 21.36
C ASN A 248 1.10 -2.27 22.33
N GLU A 249 1.10 -1.89 23.61
CA GLU A 249 1.96 -2.51 24.62
C GLU A 249 1.66 -4.01 24.79
N LYS A 250 0.38 -4.39 24.85
CA LYS A 250 -0.03 -5.81 24.90
C LYS A 250 0.44 -6.58 23.66
N LYS A 251 0.34 -5.97 22.48
CA LYS A 251 0.76 -6.59 21.21
C LYS A 251 2.29 -6.67 21.07
N ILE A 252 3.05 -5.70 21.57
CA ILE A 252 4.52 -5.78 21.66
C ILE A 252 4.92 -7.01 22.45
N ARG A 253 4.33 -7.23 23.63
CA ARG A 253 4.61 -8.40 24.47
C ARG A 253 4.23 -9.71 23.77
N TYR A 254 3.15 -9.71 22.99
CA TYR A 254 2.75 -10.86 22.17
C TYR A 254 3.78 -11.17 21.07
N CYS A 255 4.20 -10.15 20.31
CA CYS A 255 5.18 -10.30 19.22
C CYS A 255 6.59 -10.64 19.70
N GLN A 256 6.93 -10.35 20.96
CA GLN A 256 8.22 -10.73 21.57
C GLN A 256 8.27 -12.18 22.04
N LYS A 257 7.14 -12.89 22.12
CA LYS A 257 7.15 -14.32 22.45
C LYS A 257 7.76 -15.10 21.28
N PRO A 258 8.72 -16.01 21.53
CA PRO A 258 9.27 -16.84 20.46
C PRO A 258 8.13 -17.64 19.85
N HIS A 259 7.80 -17.34 18.59
CA HIS A 259 6.93 -18.20 17.80
C HIS A 259 7.68 -19.52 17.61
N ILE A 260 7.13 -20.60 18.16
CA ILE A 260 7.51 -21.95 17.76
C ILE A 260 7.28 -21.98 16.25
N ARG A 261 8.36 -22.18 15.47
CA ARG A 261 8.22 -22.33 14.02
C ARG A 261 7.30 -23.52 13.80
N ASP A 262 6.11 -23.25 13.29
CA ASP A 262 5.22 -24.30 12.85
C ASP A 262 5.90 -24.94 11.63
N VAL A 263 6.42 -26.16 11.82
CA VAL A 263 7.10 -26.93 10.76
C VAL A 263 6.05 -27.67 9.92
N THR A 264 4.86 -27.10 9.79
CA THR A 264 3.83 -27.56 8.88
C THR A 264 4.17 -27.08 7.47
N ASN A 265 4.10 -27.97 6.47
CA ASN A 265 4.25 -27.65 5.04
C ASN A 265 3.17 -26.69 4.49
N HIS A 266 2.42 -26.01 5.35
CA HIS A 266 1.34 -25.09 5.01
C HIS A 266 1.76 -23.67 5.39
N ALA A 267 1.72 -22.76 4.42
CA ALA A 267 2.09 -21.38 4.67
C ALA A 267 0.96 -20.68 5.45
N SER A 268 1.17 -20.43 6.74
CA SER A 268 0.17 -19.87 7.69
C SER A 268 -0.48 -18.56 7.22
N TRP A 269 0.19 -17.81 6.36
CA TRP A 269 -0.37 -16.61 5.74
C TRP A 269 -1.52 -16.91 4.77
N ILE A 270 -1.50 -18.06 4.08
CA ILE A 270 -2.59 -18.50 3.19
C ILE A 270 -3.83 -18.87 3.99
N GLU A 271 -3.67 -19.53 5.13
CA GLU A 271 -4.79 -19.86 6.03
C GLU A 271 -5.46 -18.60 6.55
N ARG A 272 -4.66 -17.61 6.96
CA ARG A 272 -5.17 -16.29 7.35
C ARG A 272 -5.97 -15.61 6.23
N ILE A 273 -5.49 -15.70 4.98
CA ILE A 273 -6.21 -15.19 3.82
C ILE A 273 -7.54 -15.92 3.62
N LYS A 274 -7.58 -17.25 3.81
CA LYS A 274 -8.81 -18.04 3.73
C LYS A 274 -9.81 -17.67 4.83
N GLU A 275 -9.37 -17.60 6.09
CA GLU A 275 -10.22 -17.16 7.22
C GLU A 275 -10.81 -15.77 6.97
N MET A 276 -10.00 -14.88 6.42
CA MET A 276 -10.42 -13.54 6.04
C MET A 276 -11.46 -13.56 4.91
N ASN A 277 -11.26 -14.42 3.91
CA ASN A 277 -12.18 -14.65 2.81
C ASN A 277 -13.54 -15.15 3.28
N ASP A 278 -13.54 -16.10 4.22
CA ASP A 278 -14.75 -16.70 4.78
C ASP A 278 -15.53 -15.64 5.57
N SER A 279 -14.84 -14.86 6.40
CA SER A 279 -15.42 -13.72 7.11
C SER A 279 -16.04 -12.69 6.17
N LEU A 280 -15.38 -12.40 5.04
CA LEU A 280 -15.87 -11.47 4.03
C LEU A 280 -17.09 -12.04 3.29
N SER A 281 -17.05 -13.31 2.92
CA SER A 281 -18.15 -14.04 2.28
C SER A 281 -19.40 -14.07 3.14
N GLU A 282 -19.26 -14.33 4.44
CA GLU A 282 -20.38 -14.26 5.38
C GLU A 282 -21.02 -12.87 5.43
N LYS A 283 -20.20 -11.81 5.47
CA LYS A 283 -20.70 -10.43 5.46
C LYS A 283 -21.38 -10.07 4.14
N ILE A 284 -20.91 -10.64 3.03
CA ILE A 284 -21.58 -10.51 1.72
C ILE A 284 -22.94 -11.20 1.75
N ASN A 285 -23.04 -12.41 2.30
CA ASN A 285 -24.28 -13.17 2.31
C ASN A 285 -25.35 -12.60 3.26
N LYS A 286 -24.97 -11.81 4.28
CA LYS A 286 -25.87 -11.24 5.30
C LYS A 286 -26.55 -9.91 4.91
N ARG A 287 -26.27 -9.31 3.74
CA ARG A 287 -26.79 -7.97 3.35
C ARG A 287 -27.61 -8.06 2.04
N ASP A 288 -28.34 -6.99 1.67
CA ASP A 288 -29.18 -6.92 0.46
C ASP A 288 -28.38 -6.72 -0.86
N PRO A 289 -28.89 -7.21 -2.01
CA PRO A 289 -28.14 -7.36 -3.26
C PRO A 289 -27.93 -6.08 -4.10
N ILE A 290 -28.09 -4.88 -3.55
CA ILE A 290 -27.84 -3.64 -4.31
C ILE A 290 -26.35 -3.59 -4.69
N ARG A 291 -26.06 -3.55 -5.99
CA ARG A 291 -24.70 -3.54 -6.55
C ARG A 291 -24.56 -2.35 -7.49
N ARG A 292 -23.56 -1.51 -7.25
CA ARG A 292 -23.08 -0.57 -8.27
C ARG A 292 -22.36 -1.36 -9.38
N PRO A 293 -22.42 -0.91 -10.64
CA PRO A 293 -21.65 -1.52 -11.71
C PRO A 293 -20.16 -1.41 -11.39
N ARG A 294 -19.42 -2.50 -11.63
CA ARG A 294 -17.96 -2.52 -11.51
C ARG A 294 -17.35 -1.81 -12.72
N PRO A 295 -16.30 -0.99 -12.54
CA PRO A 295 -15.63 -0.35 -13.67
C PRO A 295 -15.10 -1.39 -14.67
N TYR A 296 -15.24 -1.07 -15.95
CA TYR A 296 -14.71 -1.88 -17.05
C TYR A 296 -13.18 -1.91 -17.01
N GLY A 297 -12.57 -3.02 -17.41
CA GLY A 297 -11.11 -3.13 -17.54
C GLY A 297 -10.32 -3.41 -16.24
N THR A 298 -10.98 -3.62 -15.10
CA THR A 298 -10.28 -4.00 -13.86
C THR A 298 -9.40 -5.25 -14.02
N ARG A 299 -8.13 -5.14 -13.60
CA ARG A 299 -7.12 -6.20 -13.69
C ARG A 299 -7.55 -7.45 -12.93
N ARG A 300 -7.18 -8.63 -13.45
CA ARG A 300 -7.37 -9.94 -12.83
C ARG A 300 -6.01 -10.56 -12.55
N VAL A 301 -5.94 -11.44 -11.56
CA VAL A 301 -4.75 -12.25 -11.34
C VAL A 301 -4.49 -13.07 -12.61
N SER A 302 -3.26 -13.06 -13.10
CA SER A 302 -2.88 -13.85 -14.26
C SER A 302 -3.05 -15.35 -13.97
N ASN A 303 -3.53 -16.12 -14.96
CA ASN A 303 -3.73 -17.57 -14.82
C ASN A 303 -2.43 -18.35 -14.52
N GLY A 304 -1.26 -17.72 -14.65
CA GLY A 304 0.04 -18.30 -14.33
C GLY A 304 0.34 -18.37 -12.83
N ALA A 305 -0.23 -17.45 -12.03
CA ALA A 305 -0.10 -17.45 -10.57
C ALA A 305 -1.29 -18.20 -9.97
N ASN A 306 -1.16 -19.52 -9.82
CA ASN A 306 -2.26 -20.44 -9.46
C ASN A 306 -2.67 -20.37 -7.97
N PHE A 307 -2.84 -19.16 -7.42
CA PHE A 307 -3.29 -18.94 -6.04
C PHE A 307 -4.80 -18.78 -5.99
N ARG A 308 -5.54 -19.90 -6.02
CA ARG A 308 -7.01 -19.90 -5.92
C ARG A 308 -7.55 -19.04 -4.77
N ALA A 309 -6.92 -19.12 -3.59
CA ALA A 309 -7.34 -18.36 -2.41
C ALA A 309 -7.26 -16.83 -2.64
N ILE A 310 -6.27 -16.35 -3.38
CA ILE A 310 -6.11 -14.92 -3.69
C ILE A 310 -7.18 -14.47 -4.67
N ASN A 311 -7.45 -15.26 -5.71
CA ASN A 311 -8.51 -14.98 -6.67
C ASN A 311 -9.88 -14.86 -6.00
N GLU A 312 -10.20 -15.77 -5.08
CA GLU A 312 -11.46 -15.74 -4.34
C GLU A 312 -11.56 -14.52 -3.42
N VAL A 313 -10.49 -14.20 -2.68
CA VAL A 313 -10.44 -13.00 -1.83
C VAL A 313 -10.61 -11.73 -2.63
N VAL A 314 -9.91 -11.61 -3.75
CA VAL A 314 -9.98 -10.45 -4.66
C VAL A 314 -11.41 -10.24 -5.18
N ASP A 315 -12.07 -11.32 -5.60
CA ASP A 315 -13.43 -11.21 -6.11
C ASP A 315 -14.41 -10.81 -4.99
N ASN A 316 -14.26 -11.39 -3.80
CA ASN A 316 -15.08 -11.04 -2.65
C ASN A 316 -14.85 -9.60 -2.17
N MET A 317 -13.60 -9.12 -2.17
CA MET A 317 -13.28 -7.72 -1.83
C MET A 317 -13.97 -6.74 -2.78
N ARG A 318 -13.88 -6.99 -4.08
CA ARG A 318 -14.55 -6.17 -5.11
C ARG A 318 -16.07 -6.26 -4.98
N ARG A 319 -16.63 -7.45 -4.77
CA ARG A 319 -18.08 -7.61 -4.50
C ARG A 319 -18.53 -6.82 -3.29
N PHE A 320 -17.70 -6.72 -2.27
CA PHE A 320 -18.00 -5.97 -1.07
C PHE A 320 -17.88 -4.45 -1.31
N GLN A 321 -16.78 -3.99 -1.92
CA GLN A 321 -16.53 -2.58 -2.25
C GLN A 321 -17.65 -1.96 -3.11
N TYR A 322 -18.00 -2.60 -4.23
CA TYR A 322 -19.00 -2.07 -5.16
C TYR A 322 -20.45 -2.29 -4.70
N ARG A 323 -20.65 -2.71 -3.46
CA ARG A 323 -21.97 -2.83 -2.84
C ARG A 323 -22.42 -1.57 -2.11
N PHE A 324 -21.49 -0.75 -1.63
CA PHE A 324 -21.81 0.47 -0.89
C PHE A 324 -22.38 1.50 -1.86
N SER A 325 -23.54 2.10 -1.58
CA SER A 325 -23.96 3.30 -2.32
C SER A 325 -23.12 4.47 -1.82
N ARG A 326 -22.27 5.03 -2.68
CA ARG A 326 -21.61 6.32 -2.41
C ARG A 326 -22.44 7.41 -3.07
N ALA A 327 -22.70 8.50 -2.34
CA ALA A 327 -23.12 9.73 -2.99
C ALA A 327 -21.97 10.14 -3.90
N ILE A 328 -22.23 10.24 -5.21
CA ILE A 328 -21.32 10.89 -6.14
C ILE A 328 -21.12 12.30 -5.57
N GLN A 329 -19.90 12.65 -5.16
CA GLN A 329 -19.64 14.04 -4.84
C GLN A 329 -19.88 14.83 -6.12
N PRO A 330 -20.66 15.92 -6.10
CA PRO A 330 -20.69 16.82 -7.23
C PRO A 330 -19.25 17.29 -7.47
N GLU A 331 -18.79 17.21 -8.71
CA GLU A 331 -17.56 17.89 -9.13
C GLU A 331 -17.65 19.34 -8.63
N ASN A 332 -16.70 19.74 -7.79
CA ASN A 332 -16.49 21.16 -7.53
C ASN A 332 -16.01 21.75 -8.87
N ASN A 333 -16.94 22.23 -9.69
CA ASN A 333 -16.65 23.22 -10.70
C ASN A 333 -16.34 24.53 -9.96
N GLU A 334 -15.13 24.61 -9.40
CA GLU A 334 -14.48 25.89 -9.10
C GLU A 334 -13.64 26.28 -10.32
N ASP A 335 -14.29 26.32 -11.48
CA ASP A 335 -13.82 27.01 -12.68
C ASP A 335 -15.06 27.75 -13.17
N ASP A 336 -15.23 28.99 -12.71
CA ASP A 336 -15.74 30.09 -13.54
C ASP A 336 -15.70 31.42 -12.74
N ASP A 337 -15.13 32.42 -13.42
CA ASP A 337 -15.19 33.86 -13.18
C ASP A 337 -14.06 34.52 -12.36
N GLU A 338 -12.81 34.38 -12.81
CA GLU A 338 -11.86 35.51 -12.81
C GLU A 338 -12.16 36.41 -14.03
N ASP A 339 -13.16 37.28 -13.92
CA ASP A 339 -13.33 38.43 -14.81
C ASP A 339 -12.24 39.47 -14.46
N GLY A 340 -11.13 39.39 -15.20
CA GLY A 340 -10.16 40.49 -15.36
C GLY A 340 -10.60 41.42 -16.50
N PRO A 341 -10.47 42.75 -16.36
CA PRO A 341 -11.01 43.70 -17.31
C PRO A 341 -10.05 43.88 -18.49
N ASP A 342 -10.58 43.85 -19.73
CA ASP A 342 -9.92 44.50 -20.85
C ASP A 342 -10.87 45.51 -21.49
N GLN A 343 -10.47 46.77 -21.35
CA GLN A 343 -11.01 47.92 -22.05
C GLN A 343 -10.40 47.98 -23.46
N ASP A 344 -11.09 48.74 -24.32
CA ASP A 344 -10.64 49.39 -25.55
C ASP A 344 -10.65 48.50 -26.81
N ALA A 345 -11.21 48.90 -27.95
CA ALA A 345 -11.82 50.16 -28.36
C ALA A 345 -12.67 49.94 -29.63
N ASP A 346 -13.63 50.84 -29.81
CA ASP A 346 -14.08 51.46 -31.07
C ASP A 346 -13.91 50.68 -32.39
N ASP A 347 -15.05 50.39 -33.03
CA ASP A 347 -15.41 51.16 -34.23
C ASP A 347 -16.88 50.93 -34.59
N GLN A 348 -17.64 52.03 -34.59
CA GLN A 348 -18.95 52.13 -35.20
C GLN A 348 -18.77 52.33 -36.71
N ASN A 349 -19.51 51.58 -37.53
CA ASN A 349 -20.17 52.21 -38.68
C ASN A 349 -21.46 51.45 -39.06
N PRO A 350 -22.60 52.14 -39.17
CA PRO A 350 -23.86 51.59 -39.67
C PRO A 350 -24.01 51.82 -41.19
N GLU A 351 -25.00 51.15 -41.77
CA GLU A 351 -25.56 51.32 -43.12
C GLU A 351 -24.78 50.70 -44.29
N GLU A 352 -25.33 49.61 -44.84
CA GLU A 352 -25.82 49.64 -46.23
C GLU A 352 -27.00 48.65 -46.37
N GLN A 353 -28.12 49.20 -46.81
CA GLN A 353 -29.36 48.52 -47.21
C GLN A 353 -29.18 47.82 -48.56
N ASP A 354 -30.14 46.92 -48.84
CA ASP A 354 -30.59 46.48 -50.17
C ASP A 354 -29.63 45.53 -50.92
N GLN A 355 -30.03 44.48 -51.63
CA GLN A 355 -31.30 44.08 -52.24
C GLN A 355 -31.10 42.59 -52.68
N GLU A 356 -32.02 41.68 -52.37
CA GLU A 356 -33.00 41.08 -53.28
C GLU A 356 -32.64 39.72 -53.93
N GLU A 357 -33.66 38.85 -53.93
CA GLU A 357 -34.01 37.81 -54.92
C GLU A 357 -33.21 36.47 -54.98
N ASN A 358 -33.77 35.44 -54.32
CA ASN A 358 -34.71 34.49 -54.96
C ASN A 358 -35.41 33.58 -53.95
#